data_AF-A0A1I2KY44-F1
#
_entry.id   AF-A0A1I2KY44-F1
#
_cell.length_a   1.000
_cell.length_b   1.000
_cell.length_c   1.000
_cell.angle_alpha   90.00
_cell.angle_beta   90.00
_cell.angle_gamma   90.00
#
_symmetry.space_group_name_H-M   'P 1'
#
loop_
_entity.id
_entity.type
_entity.pdbx_description
1 polymer ?
#
loop_
_entity_poly.entity_id
_entity_poly.type
_entity_poly.pdbx_seq_one_letter_code
_entity_poly.pdbx_strand_id
1 'polypeptide(L)'
;MTGPPLTMNRVIHAAVRRDLERLSTALGRMQDGDRDRARALERAFANLRTELTHHHEGEDTHIWPMLARVGVDGALLEAMEGEHHAMADALAVTSLDMATVARSGSAADAAAARASIERTRLVVERHLQHEENELEPRLTPHLGTPEWEAVEKKLSRQPPRVAGRFFAWLTDGISDEHRAFLRTAVPAPVVVVLARTFGRRYYRDVAPVWRA
;
A
#
# COMPACT_ATOMS: atom_id res chain seq x y z
N MET A 1 -11.29 25.92 -0.32
CA MET A 1 -11.55 24.79 0.61
C MET A 1 -10.24 24.03 0.71
N THR A 2 -9.56 24.10 1.85
CA THR A 2 -8.40 23.25 2.13
C THR A 2 -8.94 21.83 2.31
N GLY A 3 -8.37 20.86 1.58
CA GLY A 3 -8.71 19.45 1.77
C GLY A 3 -8.43 18.99 3.21
N PRO A 4 -8.83 17.77 3.58
CA PRO A 4 -8.49 17.20 4.88
C PRO A 4 -6.97 17.24 5.10
N PRO A 5 -6.50 17.37 6.35
CA PRO A 5 -5.07 17.36 6.64
C PRO A 5 -4.43 16.04 6.18
N LEU A 6 -3.20 16.12 5.65
CA LEU A 6 -2.43 14.93 5.28
C LEU A 6 -2.03 14.14 6.52
N THR A 7 -2.08 12.82 6.40
CA THR A 7 -1.66 11.84 7.42
C THR A 7 -0.65 10.88 6.81
N MET A 8 0.12 10.16 7.63
CA MET A 8 0.98 9.08 7.11
C MET A 8 0.15 8.01 6.39
N ASN A 9 -1.04 7.72 6.90
CA ASN A 9 -1.99 6.78 6.31
C ASN A 9 -2.34 7.17 4.86
N ARG A 10 -2.76 8.42 4.64
CA ARG A 10 -3.03 8.95 3.29
C ARG A 10 -1.83 8.89 2.35
N VAL A 11 -0.60 9.05 2.85
CA VAL A 11 0.61 8.87 2.04
C VAL A 11 0.81 7.41 1.62
N ILE A 12 0.54 6.46 2.50
CA ILE A 12 0.57 5.02 2.19
C ILE A 12 -0.54 4.69 1.18
N HIS A 13 -1.76 5.15 1.41
CA HIS A 13 -2.91 4.97 0.52
C HIS A 13 -2.65 5.53 -0.88
N ALA A 14 -2.01 6.70 -0.97
CA ALA A 14 -1.60 7.27 -2.25
C ALA A 14 -0.59 6.38 -2.99
N ALA A 15 0.35 5.73 -2.28
CA ALA A 15 1.28 4.78 -2.89
C ALA A 15 0.58 3.49 -3.36
N VAL A 16 -0.43 3.01 -2.62
CA VAL A 16 -1.28 1.88 -3.02
C VAL A 16 -2.05 2.19 -4.30
N ARG A 17 -2.77 3.32 -4.34
CA ARG A 17 -3.51 3.80 -5.52
C ARG A 17 -2.59 3.96 -6.73
N ARG A 18 -1.43 4.58 -6.53
CA ARG A 18 -0.40 4.78 -7.57
C ARG A 18 0.05 3.46 -8.19
N ASP A 19 0.38 2.47 -7.37
CA ASP A 19 0.94 1.21 -7.87
C ASP A 19 -0.11 0.33 -8.55
N LEU A 20 -1.37 0.33 -8.06
CA LEU A 20 -2.48 -0.32 -8.76
C LEU A 20 -2.74 0.28 -10.15
N GLU A 21 -2.72 1.61 -10.28
CA GLU A 21 -2.83 2.30 -11.58
C GLU A 21 -1.64 1.96 -12.49
N ARG A 22 -0.41 2.01 -11.96
CA ARG A 22 0.81 1.65 -12.71
C ARG A 22 0.73 0.22 -13.24
N LEU A 23 0.26 -0.73 -12.44
CA LEU A 23 0.09 -2.13 -12.85
C LEU A 23 -0.93 -2.26 -13.96
N SER A 24 -2.11 -1.64 -13.83
CA SER A 24 -3.14 -1.69 -14.88
C SER A 24 -2.63 -1.11 -16.20
N THR A 25 -2.03 0.08 -16.14
CA THR A 25 -1.46 0.75 -17.32
C THR A 25 -0.36 -0.10 -17.96
N ALA A 26 0.54 -0.70 -17.16
CA ALA A 26 1.64 -1.49 -17.69
C ALA A 26 1.18 -2.83 -18.30
N LEU A 27 0.22 -3.52 -17.69
CA LEU A 27 -0.40 -4.73 -18.25
C LEU A 27 -1.10 -4.42 -19.58
N GLY A 28 -1.77 -3.27 -19.69
CA GLY A 28 -2.43 -2.82 -20.92
C GLY A 28 -1.49 -2.51 -22.08
N ARG A 29 -0.18 -2.35 -21.81
CA ARG A 29 0.85 -2.06 -22.83
C ARG A 29 1.80 -3.23 -23.05
N MET A 30 1.58 -4.35 -22.36
CA MET A 30 2.47 -5.52 -22.43
C MET A 30 2.44 -6.12 -23.83
N GLN A 31 3.63 -6.37 -24.39
CA GLN A 31 3.77 -7.04 -25.68
C GLN A 31 3.57 -8.56 -25.52
N ASP A 32 2.94 -9.18 -26.51
CA ASP A 32 2.74 -10.63 -26.50
C ASP A 32 4.08 -11.36 -26.52
N GLY A 33 4.24 -12.35 -25.62
CA GLY A 33 5.46 -13.13 -25.45
C GLY A 33 6.54 -12.51 -24.55
N ASP A 34 6.35 -11.28 -24.04
CA ASP A 34 7.35 -10.61 -23.19
C ASP A 34 7.31 -11.14 -21.74
N ARG A 35 7.91 -12.32 -21.55
CA ARG A 35 7.99 -13.00 -20.25
C ARG A 35 8.83 -12.24 -19.22
N ASP A 36 9.83 -11.48 -19.64
CA ASP A 36 10.67 -10.74 -18.72
C ASP A 36 9.91 -9.54 -18.14
N ARG A 37 9.15 -8.82 -18.97
CA ARG A 37 8.21 -7.79 -18.52
C ARG A 37 7.13 -8.39 -17.62
N ALA A 38 6.53 -9.50 -18.03
CA ALA A 38 5.51 -10.19 -17.25
C ALA A 38 5.99 -10.55 -15.82
N ARG A 39 7.18 -11.13 -15.70
CA ARG A 39 7.80 -11.44 -14.40
C ARG A 39 8.14 -10.19 -13.59
N ALA A 40 8.53 -9.09 -14.25
CA ALA A 40 8.78 -7.83 -13.56
C ALA A 40 7.50 -7.23 -12.98
N LEU A 41 6.38 -7.29 -13.72
CA LEU A 41 5.07 -6.84 -13.24
C LEU A 41 4.55 -7.70 -12.09
N GLU A 42 4.74 -9.02 -12.15
CA GLU A 42 4.39 -9.92 -11.04
C GLU A 42 5.18 -9.58 -9.77
N ARG A 43 6.50 -9.36 -9.85
CA ARG A 43 7.30 -8.92 -8.70
C ARG A 43 6.83 -7.59 -8.12
N ALA A 44 6.37 -6.69 -8.98
CA ALA A 44 5.85 -5.39 -8.57
C ALA A 44 4.51 -5.54 -7.84
N PHE A 45 3.61 -6.37 -8.36
CA PHE A 45 2.36 -6.71 -7.67
C PHE A 45 2.62 -7.43 -6.34
N ALA A 46 3.55 -8.38 -6.31
CA ALA A 46 3.93 -9.06 -5.07
C ALA A 46 4.46 -8.08 -4.02
N ASN A 47 5.24 -7.06 -4.44
CA ASN A 47 5.63 -5.97 -3.54
C ASN A 47 4.42 -5.22 -2.99
N LEU A 48 3.54 -4.73 -3.86
CA LEU A 48 2.34 -4.00 -3.46
C LEU A 48 1.50 -4.82 -2.46
N ARG A 49 1.25 -6.09 -2.76
CA ARG A 49 0.51 -6.98 -1.86
C ARG A 49 1.20 -7.08 -0.50
N THR A 50 2.52 -7.29 -0.46
CA THR A 50 3.26 -7.36 0.82
C THR A 50 3.16 -6.08 1.62
N GLU A 51 3.32 -4.90 0.99
CA GLU A 51 3.24 -3.62 1.72
C GLU A 51 1.80 -3.35 2.21
N LEU A 52 0.80 -3.62 1.37
CA LEU A 52 -0.61 -3.47 1.74
C LEU A 52 -1.02 -4.46 2.84
N THR A 53 -0.54 -5.72 2.80
CA THR A 53 -0.75 -6.70 3.89
C THR A 53 -0.20 -6.24 5.21
N HIS A 54 1.07 -5.80 5.26
CA HIS A 54 1.64 -5.29 6.51
C HIS A 54 0.91 -4.05 7.04
N HIS A 55 0.39 -3.20 6.13
CA HIS A 55 -0.39 -2.02 6.50
C HIS A 55 -1.66 -2.41 7.25
N HIS A 56 -2.54 -3.21 6.64
CA HIS A 56 -3.84 -3.56 7.24
C HIS A 56 -3.72 -4.52 8.43
N GLU A 57 -2.74 -5.44 8.43
CA GLU A 57 -2.51 -6.28 9.62
C GLU A 57 -2.04 -5.44 10.82
N GLY A 58 -1.25 -4.38 10.59
CA GLY A 58 -0.82 -3.47 11.65
C GLY A 58 -1.99 -2.70 12.27
N GLU A 59 -2.92 -2.31 11.41
CA GLU A 59 -4.20 -1.69 11.73
C GLU A 59 -5.10 -2.59 12.59
N ASP A 60 -5.40 -3.79 12.12
CA ASP A 60 -6.22 -4.79 12.82
C ASP A 60 -5.60 -5.18 14.16
N THR A 61 -4.27 -5.33 14.19
CA THR A 61 -3.56 -5.78 15.41
C THR A 61 -3.43 -4.67 16.45
N HIS A 62 -3.38 -3.39 16.05
CA HIS A 62 -2.98 -2.31 16.96
C HIS A 62 -3.93 -1.13 17.01
N ILE A 63 -4.41 -0.66 15.85
CA ILE A 63 -5.22 0.55 15.77
C ILE A 63 -6.67 0.22 16.13
N TRP A 64 -7.28 -0.84 15.58
CA TRP A 64 -8.71 -1.12 15.81
C TRP A 64 -8.96 -1.46 17.28
N PRO A 65 -8.12 -2.27 17.95
CA PRO A 65 -8.25 -2.52 19.38
C PRO A 65 -8.03 -1.28 20.24
N MET A 66 -7.27 -0.28 19.76
CA MET A 66 -7.13 1.00 20.45
C MET A 66 -8.40 1.82 20.32
N LEU A 67 -8.92 1.99 19.10
CA LEU A 67 -10.15 2.72 18.81
C LEU A 67 -11.35 2.13 19.57
N ALA A 68 -11.45 0.80 19.66
CA ALA A 68 -12.47 0.13 20.46
C ALA A 68 -12.38 0.51 21.95
N ARG A 69 -11.16 0.59 22.52
CA ARG A 69 -10.95 0.95 23.93
C ARG A 69 -11.31 2.40 24.24
N VAL A 70 -11.15 3.31 23.27
CA VAL A 70 -11.50 4.72 23.42
C VAL A 70 -12.95 5.04 23.00
N GLY A 71 -13.75 4.00 22.71
CA GLY A 71 -15.19 4.12 22.52
C GLY A 71 -15.64 4.43 21.10
N VAL A 72 -14.81 4.15 20.08
CA VAL A 72 -15.25 4.20 18.67
C VAL A 72 -16.29 3.11 18.41
N ASP A 73 -17.27 3.43 17.56
CA ASP A 73 -18.38 2.56 17.19
C ASP A 73 -17.88 1.18 16.71
N GLY A 74 -18.35 0.13 17.37
CA GLY A 74 -17.97 -1.25 17.04
C GLY A 74 -18.45 -1.69 15.66
N ALA A 75 -19.58 -1.16 15.18
CA ALA A 75 -20.10 -1.50 13.85
C ALA A 75 -19.17 -0.98 12.73
N LEU A 76 -18.58 0.20 12.93
CA LEU A 76 -17.57 0.73 12.02
C LEU A 76 -16.33 -0.16 12.00
N LEU A 77 -15.81 -0.54 13.17
CA LEU A 77 -14.60 -1.37 13.27
C LEU A 77 -14.81 -2.76 12.65
N GLU A 78 -16.00 -3.35 12.83
CA GLU A 78 -16.39 -4.59 12.17
C GLU A 78 -16.45 -4.43 10.64
N ALA A 79 -16.94 -3.29 10.14
CA ALA A 79 -16.93 -2.99 8.72
C ALA A 79 -15.50 -2.87 8.17
N MET A 80 -14.59 -2.19 8.87
CA MET A 80 -13.17 -2.08 8.48
C MET A 80 -12.50 -3.46 8.35
N GLU A 81 -12.68 -4.32 9.36
CA GLU A 81 -12.18 -5.70 9.35
C GLU A 81 -12.76 -6.52 8.17
N GLY A 82 -14.07 -6.40 7.94
CA GLY A 82 -14.72 -7.06 6.81
C GLY A 82 -14.19 -6.59 5.44
N GLU A 83 -13.86 -5.31 5.32
CA GLU A 83 -13.26 -4.72 4.13
C GLU A 83 -11.81 -5.18 3.92
N HIS A 84 -11.03 -5.34 4.99
CA HIS A 84 -9.70 -5.96 4.92
C HIS A 84 -9.76 -7.39 4.39
N HIS A 85 -10.70 -8.21 4.86
CA HIS A 85 -10.91 -9.55 4.31
C HIS A 85 -11.25 -9.53 2.82
N ALA A 86 -12.17 -8.67 2.39
CA ALA A 86 -12.53 -8.53 0.98
C ALA A 86 -11.33 -8.08 0.12
N MET A 87 -10.51 -7.18 0.65
CA MET A 87 -9.27 -6.73 0.01
C MET A 87 -8.25 -7.87 -0.11
N ALA A 88 -8.04 -8.65 0.95
CA ALA A 88 -7.16 -9.81 0.95
C ALA A 88 -7.58 -10.86 -0.10
N ASP A 89 -8.89 -11.14 -0.20
CA ASP A 89 -9.43 -12.06 -1.21
C ASP A 89 -9.19 -11.55 -2.64
N ALA A 90 -9.42 -10.26 -2.91
CA ALA A 90 -9.19 -9.66 -4.21
C ALA A 90 -7.69 -9.70 -4.61
N LEU A 91 -6.80 -9.44 -3.66
CA LEU A 91 -5.34 -9.55 -3.84
C LEU A 91 -4.90 -11.00 -4.09
N ALA A 92 -5.52 -11.98 -3.42
CA ALA A 92 -5.23 -13.39 -3.62
C ALA A 92 -5.60 -13.84 -5.04
N VAL A 93 -6.81 -13.50 -5.51
CA VAL A 93 -7.24 -13.78 -6.89
C VAL A 93 -6.29 -13.13 -7.90
N THR A 94 -6.00 -11.84 -7.73
CA THR A 94 -5.10 -11.11 -8.63
C THR A 94 -3.69 -11.71 -8.64
N SER A 95 -3.21 -12.23 -7.51
CA SER A 95 -1.91 -12.93 -7.46
C SER A 95 -1.86 -14.15 -8.36
N LEU A 96 -2.95 -14.90 -8.48
CA LEU A 96 -3.01 -16.07 -9.36
C LEU A 96 -2.94 -15.65 -10.83
N ASP A 97 -3.65 -14.59 -11.19
CA ASP A 97 -3.63 -14.03 -12.55
C ASP A 97 -2.25 -13.47 -12.91
N MET A 98 -1.62 -12.72 -12.00
CA MET A 98 -0.25 -12.20 -12.18
C MET A 98 0.78 -13.34 -12.32
N ALA A 99 0.61 -14.42 -11.56
CA ALA A 99 1.46 -15.60 -11.70
C ALA A 99 1.25 -16.30 -13.06
N THR A 100 0.03 -16.32 -13.58
CA THR A 100 -0.26 -16.84 -14.93
C THR A 100 0.43 -16.00 -16.00
N VAL A 101 0.30 -14.67 -15.93
CA VAL A 101 1.00 -13.73 -16.81
C VAL A 101 2.51 -13.95 -16.77
N ALA A 102 3.11 -14.08 -15.58
CA ALA A 102 4.55 -14.31 -15.44
C ALA A 102 5.05 -15.63 -16.06
N ARG A 103 4.18 -16.65 -16.16
CA ARG A 103 4.50 -17.93 -16.80
C ARG A 103 4.36 -17.87 -18.31
N SER A 104 3.25 -17.31 -18.80
CA SER A 104 2.93 -17.32 -20.24
C SER A 104 3.65 -16.20 -21.00
N GLY A 105 3.62 -14.98 -20.45
CA GLY A 105 3.95 -13.74 -21.15
C GLY A 105 2.91 -13.34 -22.19
N SER A 106 1.72 -13.95 -22.19
CA SER A 106 0.73 -13.72 -23.26
C SER A 106 -0.05 -12.41 -23.04
N ALA A 107 -0.40 -11.73 -24.13
CA ALA A 107 -1.25 -10.54 -24.10
C ALA A 107 -2.67 -10.86 -23.61
N ALA A 108 -3.17 -12.07 -23.87
CA ALA A 108 -4.48 -12.52 -23.40
C ALA A 108 -4.51 -12.65 -21.86
N ASP A 109 -3.51 -13.29 -21.27
CA ASP A 109 -3.40 -13.39 -19.81
C ASP A 109 -3.15 -12.01 -19.19
N ALA A 110 -2.39 -11.13 -19.87
CA ALA A 110 -2.17 -9.76 -19.41
C ALA A 110 -3.48 -8.98 -19.32
N ALA A 111 -4.36 -9.14 -20.31
CA ALA A 111 -5.69 -8.53 -20.31
C ALA A 111 -6.56 -9.07 -19.16
N ALA A 112 -6.51 -10.38 -18.89
CA ALA A 112 -7.21 -11.00 -17.76
C ALA A 112 -6.68 -10.48 -16.41
N ALA A 113 -5.36 -10.44 -16.22
CA ALA A 113 -4.74 -9.90 -15.02
C ALA A 113 -5.05 -8.41 -14.83
N ARG A 114 -5.10 -7.63 -15.92
CA ARG A 114 -5.52 -6.23 -15.87
C ARG A 114 -6.95 -6.09 -15.36
N ALA A 115 -7.88 -6.91 -15.85
CA ALA A 115 -9.26 -6.92 -15.35
C ALA A 115 -9.32 -7.31 -13.85
N SER A 116 -8.43 -8.18 -13.39
CA SER A 116 -8.27 -8.51 -11.97
C SER A 116 -7.76 -7.34 -11.13
N ILE A 117 -6.76 -6.62 -11.64
CA ILE A 117 -6.26 -5.37 -11.02
C ILE A 117 -7.37 -4.33 -10.93
N GLU A 118 -8.18 -4.13 -11.97
CA GLU A 118 -9.31 -3.18 -11.93
C GLU A 118 -10.37 -3.57 -10.89
N ARG A 119 -10.68 -4.86 -10.74
CA ARG A 119 -11.57 -5.32 -9.66
C ARG A 119 -10.96 -5.06 -8.27
N THR A 120 -9.68 -5.36 -8.11
CA THR A 120 -8.94 -5.09 -6.85
C THR A 120 -8.92 -3.60 -6.54
N ARG A 121 -8.74 -2.73 -7.54
CA ARG A 121 -8.80 -1.28 -7.38
C ARG A 121 -10.13 -0.81 -6.80
N LEU A 122 -11.25 -1.36 -7.28
CA LEU A 122 -12.56 -0.97 -6.76
C LEU A 122 -12.76 -1.38 -5.29
N VAL A 123 -12.28 -2.57 -4.92
CA VAL A 123 -12.37 -3.07 -3.53
C VAL A 123 -11.47 -2.24 -2.61
N VAL A 124 -10.21 -2.07 -3.00
CA VAL A 124 -9.23 -1.28 -2.25
C VAL A 124 -9.72 0.17 -2.12
N GLU A 125 -10.11 0.82 -3.21
CA GLU A 125 -10.54 2.22 -3.18
C GLU A 125 -11.74 2.44 -2.26
N ARG A 126 -12.71 1.52 -2.25
CA ARG A 126 -13.87 1.60 -1.33
C ARG A 126 -13.40 1.62 0.12
N HIS A 127 -12.51 0.69 0.47
CA HIS A 127 -11.96 0.60 1.82
C HIS A 127 -11.17 1.87 2.19
N LEU A 128 -10.20 2.27 1.36
CA LEU A 128 -9.37 3.46 1.62
C LEU A 128 -10.23 4.72 1.79
N GLN A 129 -11.29 4.88 0.99
CA GLN A 129 -12.21 6.01 1.13
C GLN A 129 -13.03 5.94 2.42
N HIS A 130 -13.52 4.77 2.79
CA HIS A 130 -14.29 4.60 4.02
C HIS A 130 -13.41 4.90 5.24
N GLU A 131 -12.19 4.38 5.26
CA GLU A 131 -11.22 4.66 6.31
C GLU A 131 -10.87 6.16 6.40
N GLU A 132 -10.49 6.77 5.27
CA GLU A 132 -10.10 8.19 5.21
C GLU A 132 -11.22 9.15 5.60
N ASN A 133 -12.48 8.83 5.28
CA ASN A 133 -13.62 9.73 5.49
C ASN A 133 -14.35 9.49 6.80
N GLU A 134 -14.32 8.26 7.33
CA GLU A 134 -15.12 7.87 8.48
C GLU A 134 -14.27 7.40 9.67
N LEU A 135 -13.19 6.65 9.46
CA LEU A 135 -12.36 6.16 10.56
C LEU A 135 -11.33 7.21 11.01
N GLU A 136 -10.57 7.79 10.07
CA GLU A 136 -9.52 8.78 10.39
C GLU A 136 -10.02 9.98 11.21
N PRO A 137 -11.22 10.56 10.97
CA PRO A 137 -11.74 11.64 11.81
C PRO A 137 -12.00 11.21 13.26
N ARG A 138 -12.26 9.93 13.50
CA ARG A 138 -12.46 9.36 14.84
C ARG A 138 -11.11 9.07 15.52
N LEU A 139 -10.07 8.78 14.74
CA LEU A 139 -8.69 8.63 15.23
C LEU A 139 -8.03 9.98 15.57
N THR A 140 -8.32 11.03 14.80
CA THR A 140 -7.67 12.35 14.89
C THR A 140 -7.61 12.95 16.31
N PRO A 141 -8.69 12.92 17.13
CA PRO A 141 -8.66 13.44 18.50
C PRO A 141 -7.71 12.69 19.43
N HIS A 142 -7.27 11.49 19.07
CA HIS A 142 -6.35 10.66 19.86
C HIS A 142 -4.89 10.81 19.44
N LEU A 143 -4.60 11.58 18.38
CA LEU A 143 -3.21 11.83 17.98
C LEU A 143 -2.45 12.55 19.10
N GLY A 144 -1.28 12.01 19.45
CA GLY A 144 -0.43 12.52 20.53
C GLY A 144 -0.90 12.14 21.94
N THR A 145 -1.93 11.30 22.10
CA THR A 145 -2.25 10.73 23.41
C THR A 145 -1.34 9.53 23.71
N PRO A 146 -1.16 9.16 25.01
CA PRO A 146 -0.36 7.98 25.37
C PRO A 146 -0.84 6.68 24.71
N GLU A 147 -2.15 6.55 24.47
CA GLU A 147 -2.73 5.40 23.78
C GLU A 147 -2.24 5.31 22.33
N TRP A 148 -2.21 6.44 21.61
CA TRP A 148 -1.73 6.51 20.24
C TRP A 148 -0.20 6.34 20.17
N GLU A 149 0.57 7.02 21.03
CA GLU A 149 2.02 6.87 21.09
C GLU A 149 2.45 5.41 21.31
N ALA A 150 1.69 4.65 22.12
CA ALA A 150 1.92 3.23 22.34
C ALA A 150 1.66 2.39 21.08
N VAL A 151 0.69 2.78 20.25
CA VAL A 151 0.40 2.15 18.95
C VAL A 151 1.48 2.51 17.92
N GLU A 152 1.83 3.79 17.76
CA GLU A 152 2.90 4.23 16.87
C GLU A 152 4.23 3.55 17.17
N LYS A 153 4.55 3.37 18.46
CA LYS A 153 5.74 2.64 18.89
C LYS A 153 5.72 1.17 18.45
N LYS A 154 4.56 0.51 18.37
CA LYS A 154 4.45 -0.86 17.86
C LYS A 154 4.59 -0.88 16.34
N LEU A 155 3.90 0.01 15.64
CA LEU A 155 3.94 0.11 14.17
C LEU A 155 5.35 0.43 13.65
N SER A 156 6.07 1.33 14.34
CA SER A 156 7.44 1.74 13.96
C SER A 156 8.53 0.71 14.28
N ARG A 157 8.26 -0.32 15.08
CA ARG A 157 9.22 -1.37 15.45
C ARG A 157 9.36 -2.43 14.35
N GLN A 158 9.87 -1.99 13.20
CA GLN A 158 10.12 -2.86 12.06
C GLN A 158 11.60 -3.22 11.93
N PRO A 159 11.94 -4.45 11.50
CA PRO A 159 13.31 -4.77 11.11
C PRO A 159 13.81 -3.78 10.05
N PRO A 160 15.09 -3.34 10.07
CA PRO A 160 15.60 -2.34 9.13
C PRO A 160 15.37 -2.67 7.66
N ARG A 161 15.36 -3.97 7.31
CA ARG A 161 15.08 -4.46 5.95
C ARG A 161 13.62 -4.22 5.53
N VAL A 162 12.66 -4.38 6.44
CA VAL A 162 11.24 -4.11 6.20
C VAL A 162 11.03 -2.61 6.05
N ALA A 163 11.49 -1.82 7.03
CA ALA A 163 11.40 -0.36 6.97
C ALA A 163 12.08 0.25 5.74
N GLY A 164 13.25 -0.27 5.36
CA GLY A 164 13.97 0.18 4.17
C GLY A 164 13.24 -0.13 2.87
N ARG A 165 12.62 -1.31 2.76
CA ARG A 165 11.79 -1.66 1.61
C ARG A 165 10.55 -0.77 1.53
N PHE A 166 9.86 -0.59 2.66
CA PHE A 166 8.70 0.30 2.79
C PHE A 166 9.03 1.72 2.32
N PHE A 167 10.08 2.36 2.85
CA PHE A 167 10.44 3.73 2.43
C PHE A 167 10.91 3.82 0.98
N ALA A 168 11.58 2.78 0.44
CA ALA A 168 11.93 2.75 -0.97
C ALA A 168 10.68 2.69 -1.87
N TRP A 169 9.69 1.87 -1.51
CA TRP A 169 8.40 1.79 -2.20
C TRP A 169 7.56 3.06 -2.06
N LEU A 170 7.42 3.57 -0.83
CA LEU A 170 6.62 4.76 -0.52
C LEU A 170 7.11 5.97 -1.33
N THR A 171 8.43 6.15 -1.40
CA THR A 171 9.05 7.32 -2.05
C THR A 171 9.23 7.21 -3.57
N ASP A 172 8.99 6.05 -4.18
CA ASP A 172 9.12 5.84 -5.62
C ASP A 172 7.92 6.40 -6.41
N GLY A 173 8.05 7.64 -6.88
CA GLY A 173 6.98 8.38 -7.55
C GLY A 173 5.95 8.99 -6.59
N ILE A 174 6.37 9.26 -5.34
CA ILE A 174 5.62 10.11 -4.41
C ILE A 174 5.48 11.53 -4.98
N SER A 175 4.29 12.13 -4.83
CA SER A 175 4.02 13.53 -5.21
C SER A 175 4.82 14.51 -4.33
N ASP A 176 4.99 15.74 -4.81
CA ASP A 176 5.71 16.77 -4.05
C ASP A 176 5.00 17.13 -2.74
N GLU A 177 3.66 17.15 -2.75
CA GLU A 177 2.82 17.37 -1.59
C GLU A 177 3.03 16.26 -0.53
N HIS A 178 2.89 14.99 -0.90
CA HIS A 178 3.12 13.88 0.03
C HIS A 178 4.57 13.81 0.49
N ARG A 179 5.53 14.20 -0.36
CA ARG A 179 6.95 14.29 0.00
C ARG A 179 7.20 15.41 1.03
N ALA A 180 6.54 16.55 0.88
CA ALA A 180 6.63 17.64 1.84
C ALA A 180 6.09 17.19 3.21
N PHE A 181 4.93 16.56 3.26
CA PHE A 181 4.38 15.97 4.48
C PHE A 181 5.29 14.89 5.08
N LEU A 182 5.82 13.96 4.28
CA LEU A 182 6.69 12.90 4.78
C LEU A 182 7.92 13.47 5.53
N ARG A 183 8.44 14.63 5.09
CA ARG A 183 9.57 15.31 5.76
C ARG A 183 9.19 15.93 7.11
N THR A 184 7.92 16.23 7.35
CA THR A 184 7.44 16.71 8.66
C THR A 184 7.18 15.54 9.61
N ALA A 185 6.77 14.38 9.08
CA ALA A 185 6.50 13.19 9.87
C ALA A 185 7.77 12.38 10.22
N VAL A 186 8.74 12.30 9.30
CA VAL A 186 9.98 11.53 9.48
C VAL A 186 11.18 12.37 9.00
N PRO A 187 12.26 12.48 9.79
CA PRO A 187 13.44 13.22 9.37
C PRO A 187 14.01 12.72 8.04
N ALA A 188 14.23 13.64 7.09
CA ALA A 188 14.67 13.28 5.74
C ALA A 188 15.93 12.41 5.68
N PRO A 189 16.97 12.62 6.53
CA PRO A 189 18.14 11.73 6.55
C PRO A 189 17.78 10.28 6.91
N VAL A 190 16.81 10.06 7.80
CA VAL A 190 16.36 8.71 8.20
C VAL A 190 15.72 8.00 7.02
N VAL A 191 14.77 8.66 6.33
CA VAL A 191 14.11 8.11 5.14
C VAL A 191 15.14 7.75 4.06
N VAL A 192 16.08 8.67 3.78
CA VAL A 192 17.11 8.47 2.75
C VAL A 192 18.03 7.32 3.09
N VAL A 193 18.52 7.24 4.33
CA VAL A 193 19.40 6.15 4.79
C VAL A 193 18.65 4.83 4.67
N LEU A 194 17.47 4.70 5.27
CA LEU A 194 16.70 3.44 5.25
C LEU A 194 16.39 2.98 3.83
N ALA A 195 15.86 3.87 2.98
CA ALA A 195 15.51 3.54 1.61
C ALA A 195 16.74 3.10 0.81
N ARG A 196 17.86 3.84 0.87
CA ARG A 196 19.04 3.55 0.04
C ARG A 196 19.90 2.40 0.53
N THR A 197 19.97 2.15 1.83
CA THR A 197 20.80 1.07 2.38
C THR A 197 20.04 -0.24 2.51
N PHE A 198 18.82 -0.19 3.04
CA PHE A 198 18.02 -1.38 3.32
C PHE A 198 16.93 -1.64 2.27
N GLY A 199 16.53 -0.63 1.50
CA GLY A 199 15.61 -0.75 0.36
C GLY A 199 16.24 -1.12 -0.98
N ARG A 200 17.54 -1.43 -1.02
CA ARG A 200 18.28 -1.76 -2.28
C ARG A 200 17.59 -2.80 -3.15
N ARG A 201 16.96 -3.80 -2.53
CA ARG A 201 16.25 -4.86 -3.26
C ARG A 201 15.04 -4.32 -4.03
N TYR A 202 14.31 -3.35 -3.48
CA TYR A 202 13.22 -2.68 -4.19
C TYR A 202 13.74 -1.97 -5.44
N TYR A 203 14.80 -1.16 -5.30
CA TYR A 203 15.39 -0.41 -6.41
C TYR A 203 16.00 -1.28 -7.51
N ARG A 204 16.42 -2.50 -7.16
CA ARG A 204 16.96 -3.48 -8.10
C ARG A 204 15.88 -4.33 -8.78
N ASP A 205 14.90 -4.82 -8.01
CA ASP A 205 13.99 -5.88 -8.47
C ASP A 205 12.61 -5.35 -8.90
N VAL A 206 12.19 -4.19 -8.38
CA VAL A 206 10.84 -3.63 -8.55
C VAL A 206 10.89 -2.30 -9.31
N ALA A 207 11.54 -1.26 -8.77
CA ALA A 207 11.55 0.09 -9.36
C ALA A 207 11.89 0.17 -10.87
N PRO A 208 12.77 -0.67 -11.45
CA PRO A 208 13.04 -0.65 -12.89
C PRO A 208 11.80 -0.89 -13.76
N VAL A 209 10.78 -1.60 -13.25
CA VAL A 209 9.56 -1.89 -14.00
C VAL A 209 8.78 -0.63 -14.37
N TRP A 210 8.89 0.45 -13.60
CA TRP A 210 8.15 1.69 -13.85
C TRP A 210 8.83 2.65 -14.83
N ARG A 211 10.06 2.33 -15.26
CA ARG A 211 10.85 3.15 -16.20
C ARG A 211 10.76 2.68 -17.65
N ALA A 212 10.14 1.53 -17.87
CA ALA A 212 9.97 0.89 -19.17
C ALA A 212 8.53 1.01 -19.67
#